data_AF-A0A8S0ZWL3-F1
#
_entry.id   AF-A0A8S0ZWL3-F1
#
_cell.length_a   1.000
_cell.length_b   1.000
_cell.length_c   1.000
_cell.angle_alpha   90.00
_cell.angle_beta   90.00
_cell.angle_gamma   90.00
#
_symmetry.space_group_name_H-M   'P 1'
#
loop_
_entity.id
_entity.type
_entity.pdbx_description
1 polymer ?
#
loop_
_entity_poly.entity_id
_entity_poly.type
_entity_poly.pdbx_seq_one_letter_code
_entity_poly.pdbx_strand_id
1 'polypeptide(L)'
;MYPDIGLTAFLFKQNGAHPVPHRRWPAIKREHKSPEYLKINPIGAIPALKDGEFILSDSHAIMKYLLSKYAPDQVESLYPSDLQTRALVDQTMYFDTGVYFIKLKNVVLPSIFGNYTETPEKSKGEIDDCYKVLETYLENRKYIAADHLTLADIAVVATTSSMQPIHKLDSEKFPRTAAWLSRLFTRQRSSSLGSNQSKTHPTSGGQPVDTETETTELCPPTWQRVPVGRNPKKKKTSNKSSPEIVKTSNRFTGLTKDLTDTEAVPKNKRHALPPSIVAYGVEDVNKLIELLMTVVEKYQFSFKIINRNQLRISSLDIETYKQILNMARKNGLIGHTFNRKDQKWQRVVIRNLHPSTPMSAIREAV
;
A
#
# COMPACT_ATOMS: atom_id res chain seq x y z
N MET A 1 1.84 -10.29 15.78
CA MET A 1 1.69 -8.93 16.34
C MET A 1 1.69 -8.02 15.12
N TYR A 2 0.53 -7.53 14.69
CA TYR A 2 0.47 -6.67 13.50
C TYR A 2 0.71 -5.22 13.94
N PRO A 3 1.62 -4.49 13.27
CA PRO A 3 2.05 -3.16 13.66
C PRO A 3 0.97 -2.08 13.46
N ASP A 4 -0.12 -2.38 12.74
CA ASP A 4 -1.26 -1.46 12.56
C ASP A 4 -1.99 -1.11 13.87
N ILE A 5 -1.83 -1.91 14.92
CA ILE A 5 -2.33 -1.59 16.27
C ILE A 5 -1.60 -0.37 16.85
N GLY A 6 -0.35 -0.14 16.41
CA GLY A 6 0.47 0.99 16.85
C GLY A 6 -0.11 2.34 16.47
N LEU A 7 -0.89 2.42 15.39
CA LEU A 7 -1.52 3.66 14.94
C LEU A 7 -2.70 4.06 15.82
N THR A 8 -3.61 3.11 16.07
CA THR A 8 -4.75 3.33 16.96
C THR A 8 -4.27 3.58 18.39
N ALA A 9 -3.26 2.83 18.85
CA ALA A 9 -2.66 3.10 20.16
C ALA A 9 -1.96 4.48 20.22
N PHE A 10 -1.29 4.93 19.16
CA PHE A 10 -0.59 6.21 19.13
C PHE A 10 -1.57 7.40 19.11
N LEU A 11 -2.56 7.38 18.21
CA LEU A 11 -3.52 8.49 18.05
C LEU A 11 -4.48 8.63 19.23
N PHE A 12 -4.94 7.51 19.82
CA PHE A 12 -5.92 7.56 20.92
C PHE A 12 -5.28 7.91 22.26
N LYS A 13 -4.04 7.48 22.49
CA LYS A 13 -3.31 7.74 23.74
C LYS A 13 -2.81 9.18 23.86
N GLN A 14 -2.54 9.87 22.75
CA GLN A 14 -2.17 11.30 22.76
C GLN A 14 -3.39 12.22 23.02
N ASN A 15 -4.63 11.78 22.76
CA ASN A 15 -5.82 12.64 22.77
C ASN A 15 -6.84 12.31 23.87
N GLY A 16 -6.53 11.42 24.81
CA GLY A 16 -7.49 11.01 25.85
C GLY A 16 -8.76 10.37 25.30
N ALA A 17 -8.75 9.96 24.02
CA ALA A 17 -9.91 9.42 23.34
C ALA A 17 -10.18 7.98 23.81
N HIS A 18 -11.45 7.68 24.08
CA HIS A 18 -11.92 6.38 24.55
C HIS A 18 -11.37 5.22 23.71
N PRO A 19 -11.06 4.06 24.31
CA PRO A 19 -10.53 2.91 23.59
C PRO A 19 -11.47 2.51 22.45
N VAL A 20 -10.97 2.54 21.20
CA VAL A 20 -11.73 2.01 20.06
C VAL A 20 -11.87 0.51 20.26
N PRO A 21 -13.10 -0.04 20.29
CA PRO A 21 -13.30 -1.47 20.27
C PRO A 21 -12.63 -2.05 19.02
N HIS A 22 -11.64 -2.91 19.21
CA HIS A 22 -10.96 -3.57 18.10
C HIS A 22 -11.40 -5.02 18.05
N ARG A 23 -11.82 -5.47 16.86
CA ARG A 23 -12.04 -6.89 16.59
C ARG A 23 -10.81 -7.48 15.93
N ARG A 24 -10.25 -8.54 16.52
CA ARG A 24 -9.10 -9.23 15.95
C ARG A 24 -9.54 -10.17 14.83
N TRP A 25 -8.88 -10.06 13.69
CA TRP A 25 -9.03 -10.97 12.54
C TRP A 25 -7.68 -11.67 12.29
N PRO A 26 -7.41 -12.83 12.90
CA PRO A 26 -6.18 -13.58 12.74
C PRO A 26 -5.88 -13.89 11.26
N ALA A 27 -4.88 -13.20 10.71
CA ALA A 27 -4.46 -13.38 9.32
C ALA A 27 -3.97 -14.82 9.05
N ILE A 28 -3.27 -15.43 10.01
CA ILE A 28 -2.73 -16.80 9.92
C ILE A 28 -3.86 -17.82 9.74
N LYS A 29 -5.00 -17.63 10.42
CA LYS A 29 -6.19 -18.49 10.29
C LYS A 29 -7.07 -18.11 9.09
N ARG A 30 -6.64 -17.13 8.28
CA ARG A 30 -7.37 -16.61 7.11
C ARG A 30 -8.77 -16.05 7.42
N GLU A 31 -9.05 -15.63 8.67
CA GLU A 31 -10.38 -15.11 9.06
C GLU A 31 -10.76 -13.82 8.32
N HIS A 32 -9.77 -13.02 7.92
CA HIS A 32 -9.90 -11.87 7.02
C HIS A 32 -10.38 -12.22 5.59
N LYS A 33 -10.56 -13.51 5.27
CA LYS A 33 -11.19 -14.00 4.03
C LYS A 33 -12.56 -14.62 4.26
N SER A 34 -13.09 -14.59 5.48
CA SER A 34 -14.43 -15.11 5.79
C SER A 34 -15.52 -14.27 5.09
N PRO A 35 -16.69 -14.86 4.78
CA PRO A 35 -17.83 -14.11 4.24
C PRO A 35 -18.26 -12.94 5.13
N GLU A 36 -18.10 -13.09 6.45
CA GLU A 36 -18.39 -12.02 7.41
C GLU A 36 -17.44 -10.82 7.22
N TYR A 37 -16.13 -11.05 7.11
CA TYR A 37 -15.17 -9.98 6.91
C TYR A 37 -15.26 -9.36 5.51
N LEU A 38 -15.52 -10.17 4.49
CA LEU A 38 -15.61 -9.69 3.10
C LEU A 38 -16.81 -8.74 2.88
N LYS A 39 -17.84 -8.79 3.73
CA LYS A 39 -18.90 -7.76 3.78
C LYS A 39 -18.39 -6.40 4.25
N ILE A 40 -17.33 -6.38 5.06
CA ILE A 40 -16.69 -5.15 5.56
C ILE A 40 -15.67 -4.68 4.52
N ASN A 41 -14.71 -5.54 4.15
CA ASN A 41 -13.72 -5.22 3.14
C ASN A 41 -13.71 -6.30 2.05
N PRO A 42 -14.26 -6.02 0.85
CA PRO A 42 -14.29 -6.96 -0.27
C PRO A 42 -12.92 -7.43 -0.76
N ILE A 43 -11.87 -6.62 -0.54
CA ILE A 43 -10.48 -7.00 -0.85
C ILE A 43 -9.99 -8.11 0.11
N GLY A 44 -10.62 -8.19 1.29
CA GLY A 44 -10.24 -9.08 2.37
C GLY A 44 -8.82 -8.77 2.84
N ALA A 45 -8.46 -7.49 2.93
CA ALA A 45 -7.20 -7.03 3.50
C ALA A 45 -7.47 -6.40 4.88
N ILE A 46 -6.54 -6.57 5.81
CA ILE A 46 -6.54 -5.86 7.09
C ILE A 46 -5.55 -4.69 7.00
N PRO A 47 -5.80 -3.54 7.65
CA PRO A 47 -6.95 -3.24 8.52
C PRO A 47 -8.19 -2.73 7.75
N ALA A 48 -9.32 -2.71 8.45
CA ALA A 48 -10.54 -2.00 8.04
C ALA A 48 -11.14 -1.28 9.26
N LEU A 49 -11.65 -0.07 9.04
CA LEU A 49 -12.34 0.77 10.02
C LEU A 49 -13.85 0.74 9.73
N LYS A 50 -14.65 0.59 10.78
CA LYS A 50 -16.08 0.86 10.75
C LYS A 50 -16.41 1.97 11.75
N ASP A 51 -17.02 3.03 11.28
CA ASP A 51 -17.41 4.20 12.06
C ASP A 51 -18.88 4.53 11.77
N GLY A 52 -19.78 4.00 12.60
CA GLY A 52 -21.20 3.90 12.27
C GLY A 52 -21.41 3.06 11.01
N GLU A 53 -22.10 3.61 10.03
CA GLU A 53 -22.31 2.98 8.71
C GLU A 53 -21.15 3.22 7.73
N PHE A 54 -20.21 4.11 8.07
CA PHE A 54 -19.05 4.38 7.23
C PHE A 54 -18.02 3.27 7.37
N ILE A 55 -17.60 2.68 6.26
CA ILE A 55 -16.55 1.67 6.20
C ILE A 55 -15.40 2.19 5.36
N LEU A 56 -14.19 2.09 5.91
CA LEU A 56 -12.96 2.47 5.25
C LEU A 56 -11.94 1.35 5.37
N SER A 57 -11.23 1.07 4.29
CA SER A 57 -10.07 0.17 4.29
C SER A 57 -8.85 0.95 3.80
N ASP A 58 -7.66 0.35 3.92
CA ASP A 58 -6.34 0.98 3.73
C ASP A 58 -5.85 1.73 4.98
N SER A 59 -4.70 1.32 5.53
CA SER A 59 -4.17 1.89 6.76
C SER A 59 -3.82 3.36 6.61
N HIS A 60 -3.29 3.80 5.45
CA HIS A 60 -2.96 5.21 5.19
C HIS A 60 -4.21 6.09 5.06
N ALA A 61 -5.27 5.59 4.43
CA ALA A 61 -6.55 6.29 4.39
C ALA A 61 -7.16 6.40 5.80
N ILE A 62 -7.14 5.30 6.56
CA ILE A 62 -7.62 5.26 7.95
C ILE A 62 -6.83 6.23 8.84
N MET A 63 -5.50 6.32 8.68
CA MET A 63 -4.64 7.29 9.39
C MET A 63 -5.14 8.72 9.23
N LYS A 64 -5.33 9.14 7.98
CA LYS A 64 -5.78 10.49 7.64
C LYS A 64 -7.18 10.77 8.19
N TYR A 65 -8.08 9.80 8.05
CA TYR A 65 -9.45 9.91 8.56
C TYR A 65 -9.49 10.08 10.08
N LEU A 66 -8.80 9.21 10.81
CA LEU A 66 -8.78 9.24 12.28
C LEU A 66 -8.11 10.51 12.80
N LEU A 67 -7.00 10.93 12.21
CA LEU A 67 -6.33 12.19 12.55
C LEU A 67 -7.28 13.38 12.35
N SER A 68 -7.94 13.46 11.18
CA SER A 68 -8.83 14.58 10.85
C SER A 68 -10.08 14.64 11.73
N LYS A 69 -10.64 13.48 12.10
CA LYS A 69 -11.90 13.41 12.85
C LYS A 69 -11.72 13.49 14.37
N TYR A 70 -10.69 12.83 14.90
CA TYR A 70 -10.54 12.59 16.34
C TYR A 70 -9.35 13.32 16.97
N ALA A 71 -8.50 13.96 16.16
CA ALA A 71 -7.37 14.74 16.62
C ALA A 71 -7.17 16.00 15.74
N PRO A 72 -8.21 16.82 15.52
CA PRO A 72 -8.17 17.96 14.60
C PRO A 72 -7.05 18.95 14.93
N ASP A 73 -6.77 19.12 16.21
CA ASP A 73 -5.71 19.93 16.81
C ASP A 73 -4.29 19.40 16.54
N GLN A 74 -4.15 18.13 16.14
CA GLN A 74 -2.87 17.55 15.71
C GLN A 74 -2.73 17.46 14.19
N VAL A 75 -3.78 17.77 13.42
CA VAL A 75 -3.76 17.64 11.95
C VAL A 75 -2.63 18.46 11.37
N GLU A 76 -2.52 19.75 11.72
CA GLU A 76 -1.49 20.61 11.12
C GLU A 76 -0.07 20.17 11.49
N SER A 77 0.14 19.50 12.64
CA SER A 77 1.47 18.99 13.00
C SER A 77 1.80 17.66 12.34
N LEU A 78 0.87 16.70 12.28
CA LEU A 78 1.16 15.36 11.78
C LEU A 78 0.89 15.21 10.28
N TYR A 79 0.04 16.07 9.74
CA TYR A 79 -0.34 16.13 8.34
C TYR A 79 -0.51 17.62 7.98
N PRO A 80 0.59 18.38 7.78
CA PRO A 80 0.57 19.84 7.56
C PRO A 80 -0.09 20.24 6.23
N SER A 81 -0.85 21.33 6.20
CA SER A 81 -1.59 21.78 5.01
C SER A 81 -0.71 22.47 3.96
N ASP A 82 0.51 22.86 4.32
CA ASP A 82 1.52 23.34 3.38
C ASP A 82 1.70 22.36 2.19
N LEU A 83 1.64 22.89 0.98
CA LEU A 83 1.57 22.09 -0.25
C LEU A 83 2.80 21.18 -0.41
N GLN A 84 3.99 21.71 -0.16
CA GLN A 84 5.23 20.96 -0.38
C GLN A 84 5.42 19.88 0.70
N THR A 85 5.18 20.24 1.96
CA THR A 85 5.29 19.31 3.09
C THR A 85 4.24 18.21 2.97
N ARG A 86 2.99 18.55 2.64
CA ARG A 86 1.93 17.57 2.34
C ARG A 86 2.35 16.61 1.24
N ALA A 87 2.91 17.12 0.14
CA ALA A 87 3.35 16.30 -0.98
C ALA A 87 4.46 15.32 -0.59
N LEU A 88 5.41 15.73 0.25
CA LEU A 88 6.47 14.84 0.77
C LEU A 88 5.92 13.76 1.71
N VAL A 89 4.97 14.12 2.58
CA VAL A 89 4.29 13.17 3.46
C VAL A 89 3.52 12.13 2.63
N ASP A 90 2.76 12.58 1.63
CA ASP A 90 2.02 11.71 0.73
C ASP A 90 2.94 10.82 -0.11
N GLN A 91 3.99 11.39 -0.72
CA GLN A 91 5.02 10.63 -1.44
C GLN A 91 5.57 9.49 -0.58
N THR A 92 5.87 9.77 0.69
CA THR A 92 6.44 8.77 1.60
C THR A 92 5.42 7.68 1.96
N MET A 93 4.16 8.03 2.18
CA MET A 93 3.10 7.03 2.42
C MET A 93 2.83 6.16 1.18
N TYR A 94 2.86 6.75 -0.02
CA TYR A 94 2.73 6.01 -1.27
C TYR A 94 3.95 5.10 -1.54
N PHE A 95 5.14 5.56 -1.17
CA PHE A 95 6.34 4.72 -1.15
C PHE A 95 6.19 3.54 -0.19
N ASP A 96 5.66 3.76 1.01
CA ASP A 96 5.42 2.71 1.99
C ASP A 96 4.48 1.63 1.43
N THR A 97 3.28 2.01 0.97
CA THR A 97 2.31 1.03 0.45
C THR A 97 2.78 0.35 -0.85
N GLY A 98 3.38 1.10 -1.77
CA GLY A 98 3.69 0.60 -3.12
C GLY A 98 5.00 -0.17 -3.23
N VAL A 99 5.96 0.11 -2.35
CA VAL A 99 7.33 -0.42 -2.45
C VAL A 99 7.74 -1.10 -1.15
N TYR A 100 7.68 -0.37 -0.04
CA TYR A 100 8.29 -0.80 1.22
C TYR A 100 7.54 -1.97 1.87
N PHE A 101 6.22 -1.84 2.01
CA PHE A 101 5.33 -2.88 2.53
C PHE A 101 5.29 -4.12 1.63
N ILE A 102 5.40 -3.95 0.31
CA ILE A 102 5.45 -5.08 -0.62
C ILE A 102 6.69 -5.93 -0.40
N LYS A 103 7.86 -5.30 -0.18
CA LYS A 103 9.08 -6.03 0.20
C LYS A 103 8.90 -6.80 1.51
N LEU A 104 8.36 -6.15 2.55
CA LEU A 104 8.02 -6.84 3.80
C LEU A 104 7.11 -8.04 3.55
N LYS A 105 6.02 -7.86 2.79
CA LYS A 105 5.05 -8.92 2.51
C LYS A 105 5.70 -10.12 1.80
N ASN A 106 6.60 -9.86 0.86
CA ASN A 106 7.31 -10.90 0.12
C ASN A 106 8.30 -11.68 0.99
N VAL A 107 8.80 -11.08 2.07
CA VAL A 107 9.68 -11.75 3.06
C VAL A 107 8.86 -12.47 4.14
N VAL A 108 7.83 -11.81 4.67
CA VAL A 108 6.99 -12.30 5.77
C VAL A 108 6.15 -13.49 5.36
N LEU A 109 5.48 -13.44 4.20
CA LEU A 109 4.56 -14.51 3.80
C LEU A 109 5.29 -15.86 3.67
N PRO A 110 6.44 -15.96 2.98
CA PRO A 110 7.22 -17.19 2.99
C PRO A 110 7.72 -17.56 4.38
N SER A 111 8.18 -16.60 5.19
CA SER A 111 8.70 -16.91 6.54
C SER A 111 7.64 -17.48 7.48
N ILE A 112 6.38 -17.00 7.38
CA ILE A 112 5.25 -17.46 8.21
C ILE A 112 4.63 -18.75 7.66
N PHE A 113 4.51 -18.91 6.35
CA PHE A 113 3.78 -20.02 5.72
C PHE A 113 4.68 -21.11 5.11
N GLY A 114 5.99 -20.86 5.01
CA GLY A 114 6.95 -21.71 4.30
C GLY A 114 7.67 -22.73 5.17
N ASN A 115 7.33 -22.87 6.46
CA ASN A 115 7.98 -23.80 7.40
C ASN A 115 9.52 -23.68 7.42
N TYR A 116 10.06 -22.46 7.29
CA TYR A 116 11.49 -22.25 7.41
C TYR A 116 11.91 -22.29 8.89
N THR A 117 12.96 -23.05 9.20
CA THR A 117 13.60 -23.03 10.52
C THR A 117 14.40 -21.75 10.75
N GLU A 118 14.92 -21.16 9.66
CA GLU A 118 15.66 -19.89 9.66
C GLU A 118 15.25 -18.99 8.49
N THR A 119 15.37 -17.68 8.67
CA THR A 119 15.07 -16.70 7.61
C THR A 119 16.07 -16.83 6.46
N PRO A 120 15.63 -17.05 5.20
CA PRO A 120 16.53 -17.16 4.06
C PRO A 120 17.42 -15.92 3.86
N GLU A 121 18.67 -16.11 3.44
CA GLU A 121 19.65 -15.01 3.29
C GLU A 121 19.19 -13.96 2.28
N LYS A 122 18.52 -14.39 1.20
CA LYS A 122 17.89 -13.49 0.24
C LYS A 122 16.88 -12.54 0.92
N SER A 123 16.07 -13.06 1.85
CA SER A 123 15.09 -12.27 2.58
C SER A 123 15.74 -11.24 3.50
N LYS A 124 16.87 -11.59 4.13
CA LYS A 124 17.66 -10.66 4.93
C LYS A 124 18.22 -9.54 4.05
N GLY A 125 18.81 -9.89 2.90
CA GLY A 125 19.29 -8.90 1.92
C GLY A 125 18.18 -7.96 1.41
N GLU A 126 16.96 -8.47 1.17
CA GLU A 126 15.82 -7.62 0.79
C GLU A 126 15.38 -6.66 1.91
N ILE A 127 15.55 -7.05 3.18
CA ILE A 127 15.33 -6.19 4.35
C ILE A 127 16.48 -5.16 4.50
N ASP A 128 17.73 -5.56 4.28
CA ASP A 128 18.87 -4.62 4.28
C ASP A 128 18.73 -3.55 3.19
N ASP A 129 18.23 -3.92 2.01
CA ASP A 129 17.89 -2.95 0.96
C ASP A 129 16.83 -1.95 1.43
N CYS A 130 15.83 -2.41 2.21
CA CYS A 130 14.84 -1.53 2.82
C CYS A 130 15.49 -0.54 3.79
N TYR A 131 16.37 -1.02 4.68
CA TYR A 131 17.09 -0.16 5.61
C TYR A 131 17.99 0.85 4.91
N LYS A 132 18.68 0.44 3.84
CA LYS A 132 19.49 1.33 3.01
C LYS A 132 18.68 2.46 2.39
N VAL A 133 17.45 2.19 1.94
CA VAL A 133 16.57 3.24 1.41
C VAL A 133 16.20 4.24 2.52
N LEU A 134 15.84 3.76 3.72
CA LEU A 134 15.55 4.66 4.84
C LEU A 134 16.78 5.47 5.27
N GLU A 135 17.96 4.86 5.27
CA GLU A 135 19.22 5.54 5.59
C GLU A 135 19.49 6.73 4.65
N THR A 136 19.07 6.59 3.38
CA THR A 136 19.15 7.66 2.37
C THR A 136 18.09 8.74 2.61
N TYR A 137 16.84 8.35 2.90
CA TYR A 137 15.77 9.30 3.18
C TYR A 137 16.02 10.13 4.45
N LEU A 138 16.74 9.55 5.42
CA LEU A 138 17.13 10.19 6.68
C LEU A 138 18.45 10.95 6.59
N GLU A 139 19.03 11.08 5.39
CA GLU A 139 20.21 11.90 5.19
C GLU A 139 19.92 13.36 5.57
N ASN A 140 20.68 13.87 6.54
CA ASN A 140 20.53 15.21 7.09
C ASN A 140 19.13 15.52 7.66
N ARG A 141 18.33 14.49 7.99
CA ARG A 141 16.97 14.64 8.49
C ARG A 141 16.72 13.78 9.72
N LYS A 142 15.94 14.32 10.65
CA LYS A 142 15.49 13.56 11.84
C LYS A 142 14.27 12.69 11.54
N TYR A 143 13.37 13.18 10.69
CA TYR A 143 12.13 12.51 10.28
C TYR A 143 12.08 12.38 8.76
N ILE A 144 11.27 11.45 8.25
CA ILE A 144 11.40 11.02 6.85
C ILE A 144 10.89 12.09 5.86
N ALA A 145 9.77 12.75 6.20
CA ALA A 145 9.10 13.67 5.27
C ALA A 145 9.29 15.15 5.63
N ALA A 146 9.57 15.47 6.89
CA ALA A 146 9.71 16.83 7.41
C ALA A 146 10.82 16.91 8.47
N ASP A 147 11.03 18.10 9.01
CA ASP A 147 11.87 18.41 10.16
C ASP A 147 11.24 18.01 11.52
N HIS A 148 9.98 17.60 11.51
CA HIS A 148 9.20 17.10 12.65
C HIS A 148 8.46 15.79 12.32
N LEU A 149 7.88 15.16 13.35
CA LEU A 149 7.13 13.91 13.20
C LEU A 149 5.87 14.11 12.36
N THR A 150 5.64 13.24 11.38
CA THR A 150 4.41 13.26 10.55
C THR A 150 3.79 11.86 10.41
N LEU A 151 2.64 11.78 9.73
CA LEU A 151 2.02 10.51 9.34
C LEU A 151 2.96 9.62 8.52
N ALA A 152 3.91 10.21 7.78
CA ALA A 152 4.90 9.44 7.02
C ALA A 152 5.76 8.55 7.92
N ASP A 153 6.25 9.09 9.04
CA ASP A 153 7.04 8.33 10.01
C ASP A 153 6.21 7.25 10.68
N ILE A 154 4.96 7.56 11.02
CA ILE A 154 4.02 6.63 11.67
C ILE A 154 3.69 5.46 10.75
N ALA A 155 3.51 5.71 9.45
CA ALA A 155 3.31 4.68 8.44
C ALA A 155 4.54 3.77 8.33
N VAL A 156 5.71 4.36 8.06
CA VAL A 156 6.93 3.61 7.74
C VAL A 156 7.47 2.86 8.97
N VAL A 157 7.28 3.37 10.19
CA VAL A 157 7.75 2.68 11.40
C VAL A 157 6.96 1.39 11.66
N ALA A 158 5.69 1.35 11.27
CA ALA A 158 4.88 0.13 11.39
C ALA A 158 5.48 -1.00 10.52
N THR A 159 5.82 -0.68 9.27
CA THR A 159 6.48 -1.62 8.36
C THR A 159 7.89 -1.99 8.85
N THR A 160 8.70 -1.01 9.24
CA THR A 160 10.09 -1.21 9.68
C THR A 160 10.19 -2.04 10.96
N SER A 161 9.35 -1.75 11.96
CA SER A 161 9.31 -2.50 13.22
C SER A 161 8.93 -3.97 13.02
N SER A 162 8.11 -4.26 12.01
CA SER A 162 7.71 -5.63 11.67
C SER A 162 8.81 -6.44 10.99
N MET A 163 9.84 -5.78 10.45
CA MET A 163 11.03 -6.45 9.92
C MET A 163 11.96 -6.93 11.04
N GLN A 164 11.98 -6.25 12.19
CA GLN A 164 12.94 -6.51 13.28
C GLN A 164 12.96 -7.96 13.79
N PRO A 165 11.81 -8.66 13.96
CA PRO A 165 11.82 -10.06 14.39
C PRO A 165 12.36 -11.03 13.32
N ILE A 166 12.46 -10.61 12.07
CA ILE A 166 12.89 -11.43 10.93
C ILE A 166 14.37 -11.20 10.65
N HIS A 167 14.75 -9.93 10.49
CA HIS A 167 16.13 -9.50 10.34
C HIS A 167 16.31 -8.20 11.12
N LYS A 168 17.13 -8.27 12.16
CA LYS A 168 17.36 -7.14 13.06
C LYS A 168 18.16 -6.05 12.32
N LEU A 169 17.83 -4.80 12.59
CA LEU A 169 18.55 -3.66 12.03
C LEU A 169 19.99 -3.63 12.57
N ASP A 170 20.95 -3.59 11.66
CA ASP A 170 22.36 -3.37 11.97
C ASP A 170 22.61 -1.86 12.13
N SER A 171 22.82 -1.43 13.37
CA SER A 171 23.04 -0.02 13.71
C SER A 171 24.40 0.51 13.27
N GLU A 172 25.38 -0.35 13.01
CA GLU A 172 26.69 0.08 12.51
C GLU A 172 26.61 0.39 11.02
N LYS A 173 25.82 -0.40 10.27
CA LYS A 173 25.57 -0.16 8.84
C LYS A 173 24.56 0.95 8.56
N PHE A 174 23.51 1.05 9.38
CA PHE A 174 22.39 1.97 9.16
C PHE A 174 22.11 2.84 10.40
N PRO A 175 23.08 3.69 10.80
CA PRO A 175 23.01 4.45 12.05
C PRO A 175 21.85 5.45 12.08
N ARG A 176 21.52 6.12 10.96
CA ARG A 176 20.42 7.11 10.91
C ARG A 176 19.08 6.42 11.06
N THR A 177 18.90 5.29 10.38
CA THR A 177 17.71 4.45 10.47
C THR A 177 17.53 3.92 11.90
N ALA A 178 18.61 3.48 12.54
CA ALA A 178 18.58 3.00 13.92
C ALA A 178 18.23 4.11 14.92
N ALA A 179 18.80 5.31 14.74
CA ALA A 179 18.48 6.48 15.53
C ALA A 179 17.01 6.91 15.36
N TRP A 180 16.50 6.89 14.13
CA TRP A 180 15.09 7.18 13.83
C TRP A 180 14.14 6.17 14.48
N LEU A 181 14.38 4.87 14.30
CA LEU A 181 13.56 3.82 14.87
C LEU A 181 13.53 3.89 16.41
N SER A 182 14.70 4.10 17.03
CA SER A 182 14.83 4.28 18.48
C SER A 182 14.04 5.49 18.98
N ARG A 183 14.10 6.63 18.26
CA ARG A 183 13.37 7.85 18.63
C ARG A 183 11.86 7.63 18.66
N LEU A 184 11.33 6.91 17.68
CA LEU A 184 9.89 6.63 17.59
C LEU A 184 9.42 5.65 18.68
N PHE A 185 10.23 4.65 19.04
CA PHE A 185 9.89 3.73 20.14
C PHE A 185 9.97 4.36 21.52
N THR A 186 10.94 5.24 21.77
CA THR A 186 11.05 5.94 23.06
C THR A 186 9.82 6.83 23.31
N ARG A 187 9.30 7.49 22.27
CA ARG A 187 8.06 8.29 22.34
C ARG A 187 6.81 7.44 22.62
N GLN A 188 6.75 6.22 22.07
CA GLN A 188 5.65 5.28 22.36
C GLN A 188 5.64 4.86 23.84
N ARG A 189 6.81 4.67 24.46
CA ARG A 189 6.92 4.27 25.87
C ARG A 189 6.61 5.39 26.86
N SER A 190 7.10 6.60 26.64
CA SER A 190 6.86 7.73 27.56
C SER A 190 5.39 8.09 27.72
N SER A 191 4.58 7.88 26.68
CA SER A 191 3.13 8.03 26.79
C SER A 191 2.45 6.94 27.64
N SER A 192 3.04 5.74 27.81
CA SER A 192 2.41 4.61 28.56
C SER A 192 2.64 4.65 30.05
N LEU A 193 3.67 5.36 30.51
CA LEU A 193 3.95 5.47 31.93
C LEU A 193 3.15 6.61 32.61
N GLY A 194 2.39 7.40 31.86
CA GLY A 194 1.64 8.56 32.38
C GLY A 194 0.26 8.28 32.98
N SER A 195 -0.22 7.02 33.03
CA SER A 195 -1.60 6.71 33.44
C SER A 195 -1.73 5.93 34.75
N ASN A 196 -0.73 5.96 35.63
CA ASN A 196 -0.82 5.39 36.98
C ASN A 196 -0.38 6.44 38.02
N GLN A 197 -1.29 7.36 38.35
CA GLN A 197 -1.33 7.92 39.70
C GLN A 197 -2.69 7.63 40.31
N SER A 198 -2.64 6.80 41.34
CA SER A 198 -3.73 6.39 42.20
C SER A 198 -4.45 7.60 42.82
N LYS A 199 -5.74 7.75 42.53
CA LYS A 199 -6.64 8.50 43.42
C LYS A 199 -7.10 7.54 44.51
N THR A 200 -6.51 7.67 45.68
CA THR A 200 -7.03 7.14 46.94
C THR A 200 -8.31 7.91 47.29
N HIS A 201 -9.44 7.20 47.39
CA HIS A 201 -10.66 7.71 48.01
C HIS A 201 -10.53 7.69 49.53
N PRO A 202 -11.07 8.70 50.24
CA PRO A 202 -11.64 8.50 51.56
C PRO A 202 -13.18 8.57 51.52
N THR A 203 -13.77 7.73 52.34
CA THR A 203 -15.20 7.48 52.54
C THR A 203 -15.75 8.34 53.68
N SER A 204 -16.93 8.96 53.48
CA SER A 204 -17.98 9.30 54.48
C SER A 204 -18.94 10.29 53.79
N GLY A 205 -20.26 10.17 53.72
CA GLY A 205 -21.24 9.73 54.72
C GLY A 205 -22.15 10.92 55.03
N GLY A 206 -23.47 10.81 54.79
CA GLY A 206 -24.47 11.77 55.28
C GLY A 206 -25.39 12.42 54.24
N GLN A 207 -26.66 12.03 54.28
CA GLN A 207 -27.87 12.76 53.80
C GLN A 207 -28.56 13.36 55.06
N PRO A 208 -29.68 14.13 55.03
CA PRO A 208 -30.46 14.72 53.91
C PRO A 208 -31.11 16.13 54.21
N VAL A 209 -32.02 16.55 53.31
CA VAL A 209 -33.26 17.40 53.41
C VAL A 209 -33.19 18.95 53.32
N ASP A 210 -33.97 19.50 52.37
CA ASP A 210 -35.09 20.50 52.49
C ASP A 210 -35.18 21.49 51.28
N THR A 211 -36.20 21.35 50.42
CA THR A 211 -37.40 22.25 50.17
C THR A 211 -37.04 23.60 49.51
N GLU A 212 -37.64 24.14 48.44
CA GLU A 212 -39.03 24.22 47.96
C GLU A 212 -39.10 24.77 46.49
N THR A 213 -40.14 24.38 45.72
CA THR A 213 -40.96 25.04 44.64
C THR A 213 -40.45 26.25 43.80
N GLU A 214 -40.74 26.48 42.51
CA GLU A 214 -41.96 26.24 41.68
C GLU A 214 -41.75 26.59 40.16
N THR A 215 -42.47 25.88 39.27
CA THR A 215 -42.84 26.18 37.84
C THR A 215 -41.71 26.39 36.79
N THR A 216 -41.79 26.03 35.51
CA THR A 216 -42.90 25.96 34.54
C THR A 216 -42.53 25.03 33.36
N GLU A 217 -43.53 24.78 32.52
CA GLU A 217 -43.68 23.79 31.44
C GLU A 217 -42.60 23.71 30.34
N LEU A 218 -42.59 22.53 29.69
CA LEU A 218 -41.67 22.05 28.66
C LEU A 218 -41.73 22.83 27.33
N CYS A 219 -40.56 23.25 26.83
CA CYS A 219 -40.29 23.58 25.42
C CYS A 219 -38.87 23.13 25.00
N PRO A 220 -38.64 22.80 23.70
CA PRO A 220 -37.47 22.04 23.24
C PRO A 220 -36.13 22.80 23.20
N PRO A 221 -34.98 22.08 23.20
CA PRO A 221 -33.63 22.63 23.43
C PRO A 221 -32.94 23.37 22.25
N THR A 222 -31.87 24.09 22.60
CA THR A 222 -31.27 25.28 21.98
C THR A 222 -30.22 25.10 20.85
N TRP A 223 -30.13 23.96 20.15
CA TRP A 223 -29.10 23.80 19.10
C TRP A 223 -29.62 23.35 17.72
N GLN A 224 -30.93 23.40 17.48
CA GLN A 224 -31.52 23.27 16.15
C GLN A 224 -31.87 24.67 15.57
N ARG A 225 -31.37 25.01 14.38
CA ARG A 225 -31.93 26.11 13.56
C ARG A 225 -32.40 25.57 12.21
N VAL A 226 -33.65 25.85 11.90
CA VAL A 226 -34.26 25.65 10.58
C VAL A 226 -34.20 26.97 9.82
N PRO A 227 -33.55 27.06 8.64
CA PRO A 227 -33.75 28.18 7.74
C PRO A 227 -34.96 27.90 6.83
N VAL A 228 -36.06 28.61 7.07
CA VAL A 228 -37.21 28.70 6.14
C VAL A 228 -37.00 29.92 5.24
N GLY A 229 -37.21 29.75 3.93
CA GLY A 229 -37.53 30.88 3.04
C GLY A 229 -36.70 30.94 1.76
N ARG A 230 -37.20 30.30 0.71
CA ARG A 230 -36.78 30.51 -0.69
C ARG A 230 -36.98 31.97 -1.08
N ASN A 231 -35.99 32.55 -1.77
CA ASN A 231 -36.20 33.70 -2.65
C ASN A 231 -35.89 33.31 -4.11
N PRO A 232 -36.56 33.95 -5.09
CA PRO A 232 -36.89 33.36 -6.38
C PRO A 232 -35.71 33.27 -7.35
N LYS A 233 -35.80 32.29 -8.26
CA LYS A 233 -34.85 32.06 -9.36
C LYS A 233 -34.65 33.33 -10.20
N LYS A 234 -33.51 34.00 -10.04
CA LYS A 234 -32.97 34.87 -11.09
C LYS A 234 -32.47 33.98 -12.23
N LYS A 235 -33.16 34.00 -13.37
CA LYS A 235 -32.61 33.55 -14.67
C LYS A 235 -31.32 34.35 -14.91
N LYS A 236 -30.15 33.73 -14.73
CA LYS A 236 -28.94 34.20 -15.39
C LYS A 236 -28.98 33.68 -16.82
N THR A 237 -29.26 34.59 -17.74
CA THR A 237 -28.99 34.44 -19.17
C THR A 237 -27.53 34.07 -19.34
N SER A 238 -27.25 32.93 -19.97
CA SER A 238 -25.90 32.59 -20.39
C SER A 238 -25.54 33.47 -21.59
N ASN A 239 -24.82 34.57 -21.36
CA ASN A 239 -24.00 35.12 -22.43
C ASN A 239 -22.89 34.10 -22.71
N LYS A 240 -23.01 33.40 -23.83
CA LYS A 240 -21.90 32.66 -24.45
C LYS A 240 -20.82 33.68 -24.79
N SER A 241 -19.82 33.80 -23.93
CA SER A 241 -18.49 34.21 -24.36
C SER A 241 -17.66 32.93 -24.44
N SER A 242 -17.03 32.73 -25.59
CA SER A 242 -16.17 31.59 -25.89
C SER A 242 -15.10 31.43 -24.82
N PRO A 243 -14.69 30.20 -24.45
CA PRO A 243 -13.61 30.02 -23.49
C PRO A 243 -12.32 30.63 -24.05
N GLU A 244 -11.79 31.62 -23.33
CA GLU A 244 -10.50 32.22 -23.62
C GLU A 244 -9.43 31.14 -23.45
N ILE A 245 -8.72 30.83 -24.53
CA ILE A 245 -7.67 29.83 -24.54
C ILE A 245 -6.52 30.37 -23.68
N VAL A 246 -6.41 29.89 -22.45
CA VAL A 246 -5.23 30.12 -21.61
C VAL A 246 -4.04 29.47 -22.32
N LYS A 247 -3.20 30.29 -22.96
CA LYS A 247 -1.91 29.84 -23.50
C LYS A 247 -1.02 29.46 -22.33
N THR A 248 -0.90 28.17 -22.06
CA THR A 248 0.16 27.65 -21.19
C THR A 248 1.46 27.59 -22.00
N SER A 249 2.48 28.33 -21.59
CA SER A 249 3.84 28.14 -22.09
C SER A 249 4.50 27.04 -21.27
N ASN A 250 5.04 26.03 -21.95
CA ASN A 250 5.77 24.95 -21.30
C ASN A 250 7.06 25.54 -20.72
N ARG A 251 7.25 25.48 -19.39
CA ARG A 251 8.46 26.01 -18.71
C ARG A 251 9.70 25.15 -18.94
N PHE A 252 9.53 23.98 -19.55
CA PHE A 252 10.61 23.06 -19.86
C PHE A 252 11.09 23.30 -21.28
N THR A 253 12.38 23.63 -21.42
CA THR A 253 13.07 23.59 -22.71
C THR A 253 13.01 22.17 -23.25
N GLY A 254 12.72 22.03 -24.55
CA GLY A 254 12.81 20.73 -25.21
C GLY A 254 14.22 20.17 -25.03
N LEU A 255 14.32 18.85 -24.78
CA LEU A 255 15.62 18.17 -24.70
C LEU A 255 16.45 18.54 -25.93
N THR A 256 17.55 19.25 -25.69
CA THR A 256 18.58 19.48 -26.70
C THR A 256 19.07 18.12 -27.17
N LYS A 257 18.89 17.86 -28.47
CA LYS A 257 19.68 16.83 -29.14
C LYS A 257 21.15 17.23 -29.07
N ASP A 258 21.97 16.20 -28.95
CA ASP A 258 23.43 16.21 -29.07
C ASP A 258 24.20 16.48 -27.77
N LEU A 259 24.33 15.40 -26.98
CA LEU A 259 25.62 15.07 -26.39
C LEU A 259 26.16 13.89 -27.19
N THR A 260 27.27 14.14 -27.87
CA THR A 260 28.06 13.19 -28.63
C THR A 260 28.40 11.96 -27.80
N ASP A 261 28.21 10.79 -28.40
CA ASP A 261 28.60 9.48 -27.88
C ASP A 261 30.11 9.40 -27.65
N THR A 262 30.58 9.89 -26.51
CA THR A 262 31.91 9.55 -25.98
C THR A 262 31.78 9.39 -24.47
N GLU A 263 32.13 8.18 -24.01
CA GLU A 263 32.09 7.70 -22.63
C GLU A 263 30.76 7.12 -22.13
N ALA A 264 30.20 6.18 -22.90
CA ALA A 264 29.28 5.20 -22.34
C ALA A 264 30.05 4.24 -21.40
N VAL A 265 29.88 4.43 -20.09
CA VAL A 265 30.16 3.42 -19.06
C VAL A 265 29.57 2.08 -19.52
N PRO A 266 30.31 0.94 -19.47
CA PRO A 266 29.80 -0.32 -19.96
C PRO A 266 28.52 -0.69 -19.20
N LYS A 267 27.37 -0.55 -19.87
CA LYS A 267 26.10 -1.07 -19.38
C LYS A 267 26.30 -2.56 -19.19
N ASN A 268 26.19 -3.04 -17.95
CA ASN A 268 26.10 -4.47 -17.65
C ASN A 268 25.12 -5.10 -18.63
N LYS A 269 25.61 -5.93 -19.55
CA LYS A 269 24.78 -6.67 -20.48
C LYS A 269 23.91 -7.59 -19.64
N ARG A 270 22.67 -7.19 -19.34
CA ARG A 270 21.67 -8.10 -18.78
C ARG A 270 21.54 -9.25 -19.77
N HIS A 271 21.95 -10.45 -19.35
CA HIS A 271 21.74 -11.65 -20.14
C HIS A 271 20.24 -11.76 -20.43
N ALA A 272 19.87 -11.81 -21.71
CA ALA A 272 18.49 -11.93 -22.11
C ALA A 272 17.96 -13.30 -21.63
N LEU A 273 16.89 -13.28 -20.83
CA LEU A 273 16.24 -14.50 -20.37
C LEU A 273 15.70 -15.30 -21.57
N PRO A 274 15.72 -16.64 -21.51
CA PRO A 274 15.15 -17.49 -22.55
C PRO A 274 13.63 -17.26 -22.68
N PRO A 275 13.06 -17.50 -23.87
CA PRO A 275 11.63 -17.36 -24.09
C PRO A 275 10.85 -18.40 -23.26
N SER A 276 9.65 -18.05 -22.81
CA SER A 276 8.83 -18.98 -22.03
C SER A 276 8.25 -20.11 -22.89
N ILE A 277 8.15 -21.31 -22.33
CA ILE A 277 7.50 -22.47 -22.95
C ILE A 277 6.01 -22.44 -22.55
N VAL A 278 5.10 -22.50 -23.51
CA VAL A 278 3.66 -22.61 -23.25
C VAL A 278 3.25 -24.06 -23.43
N ALA A 279 2.80 -24.71 -22.36
CA ALA A 279 2.23 -26.05 -22.35
C ALA A 279 0.70 -25.97 -22.45
N TYR A 280 0.11 -26.85 -23.25
CA TYR A 280 -1.34 -26.96 -23.47
C TYR A 280 -1.88 -28.26 -22.88
N GLY A 281 -3.16 -28.30 -22.48
CA GLY A 281 -3.80 -29.55 -22.06
C GLY A 281 -3.35 -30.07 -20.70
N VAL A 282 -2.81 -29.22 -19.82
CA VAL A 282 -2.31 -29.64 -18.50
C VAL A 282 -3.48 -29.74 -17.52
N GLU A 283 -4.01 -30.95 -17.33
CA GLU A 283 -5.07 -31.23 -16.35
C GLU A 283 -4.53 -31.34 -14.92
N ASP A 284 -3.33 -31.91 -14.75
CA ASP A 284 -2.67 -32.10 -13.47
C ASP A 284 -1.34 -31.33 -13.41
N VAL A 285 -1.39 -30.16 -12.76
CA VAL A 285 -0.25 -29.28 -12.59
C VAL A 285 0.81 -29.89 -11.65
N ASN A 286 0.40 -30.70 -10.67
CA ASN A 286 1.32 -31.28 -9.71
C ASN A 286 2.22 -32.34 -10.37
N LYS A 287 1.64 -33.20 -11.21
CA LYS A 287 2.42 -34.15 -12.02
C LYS A 287 3.41 -33.46 -12.96
N LEU A 288 3.01 -32.33 -13.56
CA LEU A 288 3.91 -31.54 -14.38
C LEU A 288 5.08 -30.96 -13.56
N ILE A 289 4.82 -30.52 -12.33
CA ILE A 289 5.88 -30.02 -11.42
C ILE A 289 6.83 -31.16 -11.04
N GLU A 290 6.31 -32.32 -10.67
CA GLU A 290 7.14 -33.50 -10.36
C GLU A 290 8.04 -33.85 -11.55
N LEU A 291 7.48 -33.86 -12.75
CA LEU A 291 8.22 -34.13 -13.98
C LEU A 291 9.31 -33.07 -14.25
N LEU A 292 9.02 -31.79 -14.05
CA LEU A 292 10.02 -30.71 -14.18
C LEU A 292 11.14 -30.86 -13.14
N MET A 293 10.80 -31.21 -11.90
CA MET A 293 11.75 -31.40 -10.82
C MET A 293 12.70 -32.59 -11.02
N THR A 294 12.43 -33.51 -11.97
CA THR A 294 13.37 -34.58 -12.32
C THR A 294 14.59 -34.07 -13.10
N VAL A 295 14.52 -32.89 -13.71
CA VAL A 295 15.56 -32.38 -14.61
C VAL A 295 16.12 -31.04 -14.14
N VAL A 296 15.33 -30.24 -13.42
CA VAL A 296 15.70 -28.89 -12.98
C VAL A 296 15.24 -28.62 -11.54
N GLU A 297 16.05 -27.91 -10.77
CA GLU A 297 15.72 -27.58 -9.38
C GLU A 297 14.57 -26.58 -9.30
N LYS A 298 13.76 -26.65 -8.23
CA LYS A 298 12.49 -25.90 -8.10
C LYS A 298 12.63 -24.37 -8.26
N TYR A 299 13.81 -23.81 -7.98
CA TYR A 299 14.06 -22.38 -8.13
C TYR A 299 14.51 -21.97 -9.54
N GLN A 300 14.89 -22.91 -10.40
CA GLN A 300 15.41 -22.63 -11.74
C GLN A 300 14.30 -22.37 -12.77
N PHE A 301 13.05 -22.70 -12.42
CA PHE A 301 11.89 -22.42 -13.25
C PHE A 301 10.74 -21.79 -12.44
N SER A 302 9.87 -21.07 -13.14
CA SER A 302 8.60 -20.58 -12.61
C SER A 302 7.50 -20.88 -13.60
N PHE A 303 6.27 -21.04 -13.14
CA PHE A 303 5.14 -21.19 -14.03
C PHE A 303 3.98 -20.25 -13.67
N LYS A 304 3.20 -19.90 -14.69
CA LYS A 304 2.01 -19.08 -14.57
C LYS A 304 0.89 -19.72 -15.39
N ILE A 305 -0.23 -20.00 -14.73
CA ILE A 305 -1.45 -20.43 -15.41
C ILE A 305 -2.00 -19.21 -16.17
N ILE A 306 -2.12 -19.33 -17.49
CA ILE A 306 -2.69 -18.27 -18.34
C ILE A 306 -4.21 -18.42 -18.38
N ASN A 307 -4.69 -19.63 -18.69
CA ASN A 307 -6.10 -19.99 -18.71
C ASN A 307 -6.26 -21.48 -18.36
N ARG A 308 -7.50 -22.00 -18.35
CA ARG A 308 -7.80 -23.40 -17.97
C ARG A 308 -7.01 -24.44 -18.78
N ASN A 309 -6.49 -24.10 -19.96
CA ASN A 309 -5.86 -25.04 -20.87
C ASN A 309 -4.42 -24.65 -21.26
N GLN A 310 -3.85 -23.61 -20.65
CA GLN A 310 -2.53 -23.07 -20.99
C GLN A 310 -1.73 -22.69 -19.76
N LEU A 311 -0.52 -23.24 -19.68
CA LEU A 311 0.44 -22.98 -18.61
C LEU A 311 1.75 -22.47 -19.22
N ARG A 312 2.26 -21.36 -18.72
CA ARG A 312 3.54 -20.78 -19.14
C ARG A 312 4.63 -21.19 -18.18
N ILE A 313 5.72 -21.77 -18.68
CA ILE A 313 6.93 -22.14 -17.95
C ILE A 313 8.04 -21.17 -18.35
N SER A 314 8.68 -20.51 -17.38
CA SER A 314 9.81 -19.61 -17.57
C SER A 314 11.04 -20.18 -16.86
N SER A 315 12.20 -20.11 -17.49
CA SER A 315 13.48 -20.57 -16.94
C SER A 315 14.41 -19.38 -16.65
N LEU A 316 15.31 -19.55 -15.69
CA LEU A 316 16.29 -18.53 -15.31
C LEU A 316 17.47 -18.43 -16.28
N ASP A 317 17.88 -19.55 -16.88
CA ASP A 317 19.01 -19.61 -17.80
C ASP A 317 18.72 -20.49 -19.03
N ILE A 318 19.61 -20.39 -20.02
CA ILE A 318 19.46 -21.09 -21.31
C ILE A 318 19.68 -22.60 -21.19
N GLU A 319 20.36 -23.06 -20.15
CA GLU A 319 20.69 -24.48 -19.95
C GLU A 319 19.49 -25.23 -19.35
N THR A 320 18.92 -24.69 -18.28
CA THR A 320 17.61 -25.05 -17.70
C THR A 320 16.53 -25.05 -18.78
N TYR A 321 16.51 -24.02 -19.64
CA TYR A 321 15.57 -23.97 -20.76
C TYR A 321 15.69 -25.18 -21.69
N LYS A 322 16.91 -25.55 -22.10
CA LYS A 322 17.17 -26.70 -22.97
C LYS A 322 16.79 -28.02 -22.29
N GLN A 323 17.08 -28.14 -21.00
CA GLN A 323 16.74 -29.32 -20.20
C GLN A 323 15.22 -29.54 -20.12
N ILE A 324 14.47 -28.49 -19.79
CA ILE A 324 12.99 -28.53 -19.77
C ILE A 324 12.44 -28.89 -21.14
N LEU A 325 13.01 -28.33 -22.21
CA LEU A 325 12.53 -28.55 -23.57
C LEU A 325 12.81 -29.98 -24.05
N ASN A 326 13.98 -30.55 -23.70
CA ASN A 326 14.30 -31.94 -24.00
C ASN A 326 13.40 -32.91 -23.21
N MET A 327 13.16 -32.62 -21.93
CA MET A 327 12.21 -33.36 -21.11
C MET A 327 10.81 -33.33 -21.71
N ALA A 328 10.32 -32.15 -22.09
CA ALA A 328 8.99 -31.96 -22.67
C ALA A 328 8.83 -32.78 -23.96
N ARG A 329 9.85 -32.80 -24.83
CA ARG A 329 9.86 -33.63 -26.05
C ARG A 329 9.85 -35.12 -25.73
N LYS A 330 10.68 -35.57 -24.78
CA LYS A 330 10.79 -36.99 -24.40
C LYS A 330 9.47 -37.53 -23.84
N ASN A 331 8.72 -36.70 -23.13
CA ASN A 331 7.45 -37.08 -22.51
C ASN A 331 6.21 -36.70 -23.36
N GLY A 332 6.42 -36.28 -24.62
CA GLY A 332 5.32 -35.95 -25.54
C GLY A 332 4.47 -34.75 -25.13
N LEU A 333 5.01 -33.83 -24.33
CA LEU A 333 4.29 -32.65 -23.85
C LEU A 333 3.96 -31.72 -25.01
N ILE A 334 2.67 -31.41 -25.20
CA ILE A 334 2.22 -30.50 -26.25
C ILE A 334 2.49 -29.06 -25.80
N GLY A 335 3.50 -28.42 -26.40
CA GLY A 335 3.87 -27.06 -26.05
C GLY A 335 4.66 -26.32 -27.13
N HIS A 336 4.65 -25.00 -27.05
CA HIS A 336 5.35 -24.12 -27.99
C HIS A 336 6.21 -23.11 -27.25
N THR A 337 7.37 -22.78 -27.80
CA THR A 337 8.31 -21.78 -27.25
C THR A 337 7.92 -20.35 -27.62
N PHE A 338 6.84 -20.18 -28.38
CA PHE A 338 6.42 -18.91 -28.96
C PHE A 338 4.88 -18.81 -28.96
N ASN A 339 4.35 -17.65 -28.59
CA ASN A 339 2.94 -17.32 -28.86
C ASN A 339 2.78 -17.18 -30.38
N ARG A 340 2.01 -18.06 -31.04
CA ARG A 340 1.74 -17.95 -32.48
C ARG A 340 1.28 -16.51 -32.81
N LYS A 341 1.85 -15.95 -33.89
CA LYS A 341 1.68 -14.52 -34.28
C LYS A 341 0.21 -14.13 -34.50
N ASP A 342 -0.62 -15.09 -34.87
CA ASP A 342 -2.07 -15.03 -35.07
C ASP A 342 -2.86 -14.80 -33.76
N GLN A 343 -2.30 -15.10 -32.59
CA GLN A 343 -2.94 -14.91 -31.28
C GLN A 343 -2.46 -13.67 -30.51
N LYS A 344 -1.60 -12.84 -31.12
CA LYS A 344 -1.21 -11.55 -30.53
C LYS A 344 -2.19 -10.46 -30.97
N TRP A 345 -2.63 -9.67 -30.00
CA TRP A 345 -3.41 -8.46 -30.24
C TRP A 345 -2.49 -7.49 -30.97
N GLN A 346 -2.78 -7.21 -32.24
CA GLN A 346 -1.98 -6.26 -33.02
C GLN A 346 -2.54 -4.87 -32.81
N ARG A 347 -1.69 -3.95 -32.34
CA ARG A 347 -2.05 -2.53 -32.31
C ARG A 347 -1.87 -1.98 -33.72
N VAL A 348 -2.97 -1.83 -34.44
CA VAL A 348 -2.99 -1.11 -35.72
C VAL A 348 -3.11 0.39 -35.42
N VAL A 349 -2.15 1.17 -35.90
CA VAL A 349 -2.19 2.64 -35.78
C VAL A 349 -2.57 3.19 -37.15
N ILE A 350 -3.82 3.62 -37.28
CA ILE A 350 -4.30 4.30 -38.49
C ILE A 350 -3.86 5.75 -38.40
N ARG A 351 -2.97 6.19 -39.29
CA ARG A 351 -2.52 7.58 -39.39
C ARG A 351 -3.43 8.35 -40.33
N ASN A 352 -3.61 9.65 -40.09
CA ASN A 352 -4.41 10.57 -40.92
C ASN A 352 -5.92 10.26 -40.98
N LEU A 353 -6.47 9.62 -39.95
CA LEU A 353 -7.91 9.43 -39.84
C LEU A 353 -8.59 10.76 -39.49
N HIS A 354 -9.59 11.16 -40.28
CA HIS A 354 -10.34 12.38 -40.01
C HIS A 354 -11.25 12.18 -38.78
N PRO A 355 -11.37 13.16 -37.85
CA PRO A 355 -12.15 13.00 -36.62
C PRO A 355 -13.64 12.68 -36.81
N SER A 356 -14.19 12.96 -37.99
CA SER A 356 -15.58 12.67 -38.33
C SER A 356 -15.80 11.29 -38.97
N THR A 357 -14.76 10.48 -39.13
CA THR A 357 -14.92 9.14 -39.70
C THR A 357 -15.71 8.25 -38.75
N PRO A 358 -16.84 7.66 -39.18
CA PRO A 358 -17.68 6.84 -38.32
C PRO A 358 -16.97 5.55 -37.92
N MET A 359 -17.17 5.12 -36.67
CA MET A 359 -16.56 3.90 -36.12
C MET A 359 -16.92 2.63 -36.88
N SER A 360 -18.06 2.61 -37.60
CA SER A 360 -18.44 1.50 -38.47
C SER A 360 -17.47 1.33 -39.65
N ALA A 361 -17.12 2.42 -40.32
CA ALA A 361 -16.19 2.40 -41.45
C ALA A 361 -14.76 1.99 -41.03
N ILE A 362 -14.35 2.32 -39.80
CA ILE A 362 -13.05 1.91 -39.24
C ILE A 362 -13.01 0.40 -38.98
N ARG A 363 -14.13 -0.18 -38.50
CA ARG A 363 -14.24 -1.61 -38.18
C ARG A 363 -14.35 -2.50 -39.42
N GLU A 364 -14.86 -1.95 -40.53
CA GLU A 364 -15.00 -2.69 -41.79
C GLU A 364 -13.66 -2.75 -42.56
N ALA A 365 -12.75 -1.82 -42.29
CA ALA A 365 -11.44 -1.72 -42.95
C ALA A 365 -10.28 -2.43 -42.21
N VAL A 366 -10.49 -2.91 -40.98
CA VAL A 366 -9.51 -3.62 -40.12
C VAL A 366 -9.96 -5.05 -39.93
#